data_AF-A0A4Q3TNH5-F1
#
_entry.id   AF-A0A4Q3TNH5-F1
#
_cell.length_a   1.000
_cell.length_b   1.000
_cell.length_c   1.000
_cell.angle_alpha   90.00
_cell.angle_beta   90.00
_cell.angle_gamma   90.00
#
_symmetry.space_group_name_H-M   'P 1'
#
loop_
_entity.id
_entity.type
_entity.pdbx_description
1 polymer ?
#
loop_
_entity_poly.entity_id
_entity_poly.type
_entity_poly.pdbx_seq_one_letter_code
_entity_poly.pdbx_strand_id
1 'polypeptide(L)'
;MSISAFARKPALKSLFFVALLGGASAAWAQVAPPPPDATRPIVATLKPDPKGWGQIGFVNVPKFPFDGTPGSAIKKPPLGPTSKTIFQSPEAGPDSTLPVGQLIHLQYQPTFSSKMPPPAGVSHYHEFHEWGYTLRGDAIMPEPVHPDQVNGMYYRKKEGGWLSRPPYSLHGGSLGIGGLRNQLPYDLIIFEEGDGHVINVGRDGEPGTYRGRDGGPPPPGVVGDYRKVEEFTRPWLLDSTRDVDWEEDREVPGRFVKWLDDSRKAGFRSRLVKIPPGWKAPSGWNRTYYEHANVMRYMVWGEMNVWRFKDPKDAGSPYLVGEDYFIYQPPRTIWGYGPGAVTERGAIWLEVTYARGLKHGGGPIEAVKRLD
;
A
#
# COMPACT_ATOMS: atom_id res chain seq x y z
N MET A 1 5.18 -17.43 64.53
CA MET A 1 5.87 -16.24 65.06
C MET A 1 7.17 -16.03 64.28
N SER A 2 7.79 -14.85 64.37
CA SER A 2 8.72 -14.29 63.38
C SER A 2 10.22 -14.48 63.73
N ILE A 3 11.11 -13.90 62.90
CA ILE A 3 12.56 -13.58 63.10
C ILE A 3 13.50 -14.74 62.66
N SER A 4 14.33 -14.68 61.59
CA SER A 4 15.44 -13.75 61.20
C SER A 4 16.74 -13.98 62.02
N ALA A 5 18.00 -13.95 61.55
CA ALA A 5 18.66 -13.99 60.21
C ALA A 5 20.21 -14.11 60.42
N PHE A 6 21.02 -14.07 59.33
CA PHE A 6 22.50 -13.84 59.31
C PHE A 6 23.42 -14.96 59.93
N ALA A 7 24.71 -15.17 59.57
CA ALA A 7 25.61 -14.63 58.52
C ALA A 7 26.81 -15.58 58.16
N ARG A 8 27.30 -15.47 56.91
CA ARG A 8 28.71 -15.52 56.40
C ARG A 8 29.75 -16.60 56.85
N LYS A 9 30.21 -17.37 55.84
CA LYS A 9 31.62 -17.56 55.32
C LYS A 9 32.80 -17.79 56.29
N PRO A 10 33.79 -18.67 55.96
CA PRO A 10 34.65 -18.57 54.75
C PRO A 10 34.68 -19.90 53.94
N ALA A 11 35.58 -20.21 52.99
CA ALA A 11 36.81 -19.57 52.46
C ALA A 11 36.99 -19.80 50.93
N LEU A 12 38.22 -19.66 50.39
CA LEU A 12 38.63 -20.04 49.03
C LEU A 12 39.79 -21.06 49.08
N LYS A 13 39.87 -21.94 48.06
CA LYS A 13 41.15 -22.42 47.52
C LYS A 13 41.14 -22.32 45.99
N SER A 14 42.30 -21.96 45.47
CA SER A 14 42.70 -21.65 44.11
C SER A 14 42.18 -22.56 43.00
N LEU A 15 42.03 -22.01 41.79
CA LEU A 15 42.86 -22.44 40.65
C LEU A 15 42.97 -21.30 39.61
N PHE A 16 44.20 -21.00 39.18
CA PHE A 16 44.44 -20.15 38.01
C PHE A 16 44.22 -20.99 36.75
N PHE A 17 43.37 -20.54 35.83
CA PHE A 17 43.37 -21.00 34.44
C PHE A 17 43.58 -19.79 33.53
N VAL A 18 44.72 -19.75 32.85
CA VAL A 18 44.98 -18.81 31.77
C VAL A 18 44.24 -19.33 30.54
N ALA A 19 43.02 -18.83 30.32
CA ALA A 19 42.32 -19.02 29.05
C ALA A 19 42.91 -18.03 28.04
N LEU A 20 43.45 -18.55 26.93
CA LEU A 20 43.88 -17.73 25.81
C LEU A 20 42.71 -16.88 25.31
N LEU A 21 42.90 -15.56 25.24
CA LEU A 21 42.01 -14.64 24.54
C LEU A 21 42.14 -14.87 23.04
N GLY A 22 41.52 -15.96 22.56
CA GLY A 22 41.17 -16.12 21.16
C GLY A 22 40.18 -15.01 20.81
N GLY A 23 40.68 -13.95 20.18
CA GLY A 23 39.88 -12.82 19.73
C GLY A 23 38.88 -13.24 18.67
N ALA A 24 37.73 -13.75 19.10
CA ALA A 24 36.53 -13.75 18.30
C ALA A 24 36.12 -12.28 18.11
N SER A 25 36.66 -11.66 17.06
CA SER A 25 36.08 -10.48 16.47
C SER A 25 34.66 -10.85 16.05
N ALA A 26 33.71 -10.58 16.95
CA ALA A 26 32.31 -10.50 16.60
C ALA A 26 32.22 -9.44 15.50
N ALA A 27 32.18 -9.91 14.25
CA ALA A 27 31.92 -9.06 13.12
C ALA A 27 30.52 -8.50 13.35
N TRP A 28 30.47 -7.25 13.80
CA TRP A 28 29.22 -6.51 13.93
C TRP A 28 28.62 -6.50 12.54
N ALA A 29 27.61 -7.35 12.32
CA ALA A 29 26.85 -7.37 11.08
C ALA A 29 26.31 -5.96 10.91
N GLN A 30 26.85 -5.24 9.92
CA GLN A 30 26.61 -3.82 9.78
C GLN A 30 25.13 -3.66 9.45
N VAL A 31 24.34 -3.23 10.43
CA VAL A 31 22.88 -3.12 10.31
C VAL A 31 22.59 -2.23 9.11
N ALA A 32 21.82 -2.75 8.15
CA ALA A 32 21.55 -2.04 6.92
C ALA A 32 20.91 -0.68 7.24
N PRO A 33 21.38 0.42 6.63
CA PRO A 33 20.80 1.74 6.88
C PRO A 33 19.35 1.78 6.36
N PRO A 34 18.50 2.68 6.90
CA PRO A 34 17.23 2.99 6.24
C PRO A 34 17.48 3.63 4.86
N PRO A 35 16.54 3.52 3.90
CA PRO A 35 16.59 4.31 2.68
C PRO A 35 16.59 5.81 2.99
N PRO A 36 17.22 6.66 2.15
CA PRO A 36 17.08 8.11 2.25
C PRO A 36 15.62 8.54 2.22
N ASP A 37 15.27 9.54 3.03
CA ASP A 37 13.90 10.05 3.11
C ASP A 37 13.51 10.80 1.83
N ALA A 38 12.45 10.34 1.16
CA ALA A 38 11.90 11.01 -0.01
C ALA A 38 11.04 12.23 0.41
N THR A 39 11.14 13.31 -0.36
CA THR A 39 10.35 14.56 -0.17
C THR A 39 9.41 14.86 -1.34
N ARG A 40 9.41 14.01 -2.37
CA ARG A 40 8.58 14.13 -3.58
C ARG A 40 7.98 12.75 -3.91
N PRO A 41 6.79 12.70 -4.53
CA PRO A 41 6.18 11.43 -4.94
C PRO A 41 7.12 10.67 -5.87
N ILE A 42 7.13 9.34 -5.76
CA ILE A 42 7.79 8.49 -6.77
C ILE A 42 6.97 8.57 -8.07
N VAL A 43 7.61 8.93 -9.18
CA VAL A 43 6.99 8.91 -10.51
C VAL A 43 7.19 7.53 -11.14
N ALA A 44 6.12 6.94 -11.63
CA ALA A 44 6.14 5.59 -12.19
C ALA A 44 6.88 5.48 -13.53
N THR A 45 7.36 4.28 -13.84
CA THR A 45 7.85 3.88 -15.16
C THR A 45 6.82 2.98 -15.84
N LEU A 46 6.05 3.52 -16.77
CA LEU A 46 4.97 2.78 -17.46
C LEU A 46 5.48 1.89 -18.59
N LYS A 47 6.60 2.28 -19.23
CA LYS A 47 7.25 1.55 -20.32
C LYS A 47 8.71 1.32 -19.91
N PRO A 48 9.19 0.06 -19.86
CA PRO A 48 10.60 -0.23 -19.58
C PRO A 48 11.52 0.35 -20.68
N ASP A 49 12.70 0.83 -20.30
CA ASP A 49 13.81 0.94 -21.24
C ASP A 49 14.38 -0.48 -21.48
N PRO A 50 14.29 -1.03 -22.72
CA PRO A 50 14.80 -2.37 -23.02
C PRO A 50 16.34 -2.47 -22.92
N LYS A 51 17.06 -1.35 -22.90
CA LYS A 51 18.53 -1.29 -22.76
C LYS A 51 18.97 -0.99 -21.32
N GLY A 52 18.05 -0.49 -20.49
CA GLY A 52 18.32 -0.07 -19.12
C GLY A 52 17.89 -1.09 -18.06
N TRP A 53 18.18 -0.71 -16.81
CA TRP A 53 17.64 -1.33 -15.60
C TRP A 53 17.10 -0.22 -14.69
N GLY A 54 15.89 -0.43 -14.18
CA GLY A 54 15.26 0.45 -13.20
C GLY A 54 15.83 0.22 -11.80
N GLN A 55 15.41 1.06 -10.85
CA GLN A 55 15.85 0.98 -9.45
C GLN A 55 14.66 1.05 -8.50
N ILE A 56 14.76 0.35 -7.37
CA ILE A 56 13.74 0.37 -6.33
C ILE A 56 13.65 1.78 -5.73
N GLY A 57 12.46 2.34 -5.71
CA GLY A 57 12.13 3.58 -5.00
C GLY A 57 11.55 3.27 -3.61
N PHE A 58 11.82 4.15 -2.64
CA PHE A 58 11.36 4.02 -1.26
C PHE A 58 10.73 5.33 -0.79
N VAL A 59 9.67 5.25 0.02
CA VAL A 59 9.10 6.37 0.77
C VAL A 59 8.88 5.95 2.22
N ASN A 60 9.51 6.66 3.16
CA ASN A 60 9.17 6.62 4.58
C ASN A 60 7.90 7.47 4.78
N VAL A 61 6.72 6.84 4.81
CA VAL A 61 5.44 7.55 4.83
C VAL A 61 5.23 8.40 6.10
N PRO A 62 5.69 7.99 7.30
CA PRO A 62 5.62 8.84 8.50
C PRO A 62 6.34 10.18 8.33
N LYS A 63 7.54 10.19 7.74
CA LYS A 63 8.33 11.40 7.50
C LYS A 63 7.95 12.16 6.22
N PHE A 64 7.26 11.54 5.28
CA PHE A 64 6.83 12.20 4.04
C PHE A 64 5.89 13.38 4.34
N PRO A 65 6.02 14.54 3.67
CA PRO A 65 5.20 15.71 3.97
C PRO A 65 3.73 15.50 3.60
N PHE A 66 2.81 16.10 4.37
CA PHE A 66 1.41 16.21 3.98
C PHE A 66 1.23 17.15 2.80
N ASP A 67 0.31 16.81 1.90
CA ASP A 67 -0.02 17.62 0.75
C ASP A 67 -0.54 19.01 1.18
N GLY A 68 -0.27 20.03 0.38
CA GLY A 68 -0.59 21.43 0.71
C GLY A 68 0.34 22.09 1.74
N THR A 69 1.22 21.35 2.44
CA THR A 69 2.22 21.95 3.33
C THR A 69 3.40 22.55 2.55
N PRO A 70 4.18 23.49 3.13
CA PRO A 70 5.32 24.11 2.45
C PRO A 70 6.35 23.11 1.89
N GLY A 71 6.55 21.99 2.58
CA GLY A 71 7.48 20.93 2.20
C GLY A 71 6.97 19.95 1.13
N SER A 72 5.67 19.93 0.81
CA SER A 72 5.14 18.99 -0.20
C SER A 72 5.30 19.51 -1.62
N ALA A 73 5.57 18.59 -2.55
CA ALA A 73 5.49 18.84 -3.98
C ALA A 73 4.04 19.08 -4.46
N ILE A 74 3.05 18.51 -3.76
CA ILE A 74 1.63 18.65 -4.10
C ILE A 74 1.05 19.85 -3.36
N LYS A 75 0.65 20.88 -4.11
CA LYS A 75 0.19 22.16 -3.53
C LYS A 75 -1.30 22.20 -3.19
N LYS A 76 -2.12 21.41 -3.88
CA LYS A 76 -3.56 21.24 -3.60
C LYS A 76 -3.78 19.78 -3.16
N PRO A 77 -4.14 19.52 -1.89
CA PRO A 77 -4.33 18.15 -1.42
C PRO A 77 -5.47 17.46 -2.20
N PRO A 78 -5.24 16.29 -2.84
CA PRO A 78 -6.24 15.63 -3.68
C PRO A 78 -7.49 15.18 -2.90
N LEU A 79 -7.30 14.75 -1.65
CA LEU A 79 -8.33 14.15 -0.79
C LEU A 79 -8.39 14.83 0.60
N GLY A 80 -7.99 16.10 0.67
CA GLY A 80 -7.99 16.91 1.89
C GLY A 80 -6.63 16.98 2.60
N PRO A 81 -6.47 17.87 3.61
CA PRO A 81 -5.18 18.26 4.18
C PRO A 81 -4.45 17.16 4.97
N THR A 82 -5.07 16.00 5.15
CA THR A 82 -4.49 14.81 5.78
C THR A 82 -3.98 13.77 4.77
N SER A 83 -3.95 14.12 3.48
CA SER A 83 -3.36 13.30 2.42
C SER A 83 -1.84 13.46 2.32
N LYS A 84 -1.18 12.36 1.96
CA LYS A 84 0.21 12.30 1.51
C LYS A 84 0.23 11.57 0.18
N THR A 85 0.43 12.27 -0.92
CA THR A 85 0.59 11.64 -2.24
C THR A 85 2.01 11.12 -2.37
N ILE A 86 2.20 9.81 -2.29
CA ILE A 86 3.53 9.17 -2.22
C ILE A 86 4.01 8.59 -3.55
N PHE A 87 3.10 8.39 -4.51
CA PHE A 87 3.41 7.87 -5.85
C PHE A 87 2.40 8.35 -6.90
N GLN A 88 2.84 8.55 -8.14
CA GLN A 88 2.04 9.09 -9.24
C GLN A 88 2.44 8.49 -10.60
N SER A 89 1.48 8.36 -11.52
CA SER A 89 1.75 8.01 -12.92
C SER A 89 2.30 9.22 -13.70
N PRO A 90 3.26 9.02 -14.62
CA PRO A 90 3.69 10.07 -15.55
C PRO A 90 2.67 10.37 -16.66
N GLU A 91 1.55 9.63 -16.73
CA GLU A 91 0.48 9.84 -17.73
C GLU A 91 -0.20 11.21 -17.66
N ALA A 92 -0.01 11.95 -16.57
CA ALA A 92 -0.30 13.39 -16.53
C ALA A 92 0.41 14.16 -17.66
N GLY A 93 1.64 13.79 -18.01
CA GLY A 93 2.50 14.59 -18.88
C GLY A 93 3.01 15.86 -18.18
N PRO A 94 3.88 16.64 -18.86
CA PRO A 94 4.55 17.79 -18.26
C PRO A 94 3.63 18.98 -17.97
N ASP A 95 2.53 19.11 -18.73
CA ASP A 95 1.65 20.30 -18.70
C ASP A 95 0.32 20.05 -17.95
N SER A 96 0.02 18.81 -17.53
CA SER A 96 -1.20 18.55 -16.77
C SER A 96 -1.09 19.05 -15.34
N THR A 97 -2.07 19.86 -14.95
CA THR A 97 -2.35 20.23 -13.56
C THR A 97 -2.89 19.06 -12.73
N LEU A 98 -3.25 17.95 -13.38
CA LEU A 98 -3.83 16.75 -12.79
C LEU A 98 -2.90 15.54 -12.85
N PRO A 99 -2.44 15.03 -11.69
CA PRO A 99 -1.78 13.73 -11.61
C PRO A 99 -2.77 12.56 -11.84
N VAL A 100 -2.41 11.65 -12.74
CA VAL A 100 -3.10 10.37 -12.97
C VAL A 100 -2.44 9.27 -12.14
N GLY A 101 -3.15 8.20 -11.77
CA GLY A 101 -2.57 6.99 -11.19
C GLY A 101 -1.86 7.25 -9.86
N GLN A 102 -2.60 7.69 -8.85
CA GLN A 102 -2.04 8.22 -7.59
C GLN A 102 -2.14 7.23 -6.44
N LEU A 103 -1.04 6.96 -5.73
CA LEU A 103 -1.09 6.33 -4.41
C LEU A 103 -1.05 7.41 -3.33
N ILE A 104 -2.06 7.41 -2.47
CA ILE A 104 -2.29 8.41 -1.44
C ILE A 104 -2.44 7.70 -0.10
N HIS A 105 -1.65 8.11 0.89
CA HIS A 105 -1.90 7.77 2.28
C HIS A 105 -2.81 8.84 2.91
N LEU A 106 -3.87 8.41 3.57
CA LEU A 106 -4.92 9.27 4.14
C LEU A 106 -5.06 9.00 5.62
N GLN A 107 -5.24 10.07 6.39
CA GLN A 107 -5.61 9.99 7.81
C GLN A 107 -6.94 10.70 8.02
N TYR A 108 -7.97 9.97 8.43
CA TYR A 108 -9.22 10.59 8.85
C TYR A 108 -9.31 10.58 10.37
N GLN A 109 -9.50 11.75 10.95
CA GLN A 109 -9.72 11.87 12.39
C GLN A 109 -11.07 11.24 12.79
N PRO A 110 -11.23 10.84 14.07
CA PRO A 110 -12.51 10.34 14.56
C PRO A 110 -13.62 11.36 14.39
N THR A 111 -14.82 10.91 14.03
CA THR A 111 -16.00 11.78 13.91
C THR A 111 -16.67 11.95 15.27
N PHE A 112 -16.05 12.70 16.19
CA PHE A 112 -16.58 13.01 17.53
C PHE A 112 -17.74 14.04 17.54
N SER A 113 -18.30 14.38 16.37
CA SER A 113 -19.47 15.25 16.28
C SER A 113 -20.66 14.61 16.99
N SER A 114 -21.31 15.35 17.90
CA SER A 114 -22.59 14.95 18.51
C SER A 114 -23.75 14.91 17.52
N LYS A 115 -23.56 15.45 16.31
CA LYS A 115 -24.49 15.36 15.19
C LYS A 115 -23.98 14.31 14.20
N MET A 116 -24.85 13.34 13.89
CA MET A 116 -24.67 12.45 12.75
C MET A 116 -24.45 13.25 11.47
N PRO A 117 -23.66 12.76 10.49
CA PRO A 117 -23.66 13.31 9.15
C PRO A 117 -25.12 13.41 8.66
N PRO A 118 -25.57 14.55 8.11
CA PRO A 118 -26.96 14.74 7.75
C PRO A 118 -27.40 13.63 6.77
N PRO A 119 -28.64 13.13 6.90
CA PRO A 119 -29.20 12.22 5.90
C PRO A 119 -29.21 12.91 4.53
N ALA A 120 -29.33 12.10 3.49
CA ALA A 120 -29.19 12.56 2.11
C ALA A 120 -27.77 13.09 1.81
N GLY A 121 -26.77 12.32 2.23
CA GLY A 121 -25.41 12.44 1.71
C GLY A 121 -25.37 11.98 0.25
N VAL A 122 -24.64 12.70 -0.60
CA VAL A 122 -24.59 12.38 -2.04
C VAL A 122 -23.57 11.27 -2.31
N SER A 123 -24.03 10.16 -2.87
CA SER A 123 -23.19 9.06 -3.36
C SER A 123 -22.38 9.50 -4.58
N HIS A 124 -21.23 8.89 -4.81
CA HIS A 124 -20.44 9.12 -6.01
C HIS A 124 -19.75 7.87 -6.51
N TYR A 125 -19.31 7.91 -7.76
CA TYR A 125 -18.47 6.90 -8.40
C TYR A 125 -17.30 7.54 -9.15
N HIS A 126 -16.43 6.68 -9.68
CA HIS A 126 -15.33 7.02 -10.58
C HIS A 126 -15.46 6.20 -11.87
N GLU A 127 -14.98 6.73 -12.99
CA GLU A 127 -14.91 6.00 -14.27
C GLU A 127 -13.61 5.18 -14.42
N PHE A 128 -12.81 5.11 -13.36
CA PHE A 128 -11.57 4.36 -13.25
C PHE A 128 -11.62 3.40 -12.05
N HIS A 129 -10.74 2.41 -12.03
CA HIS A 129 -10.63 1.50 -10.90
C HIS A 129 -9.95 2.18 -9.71
N GLU A 130 -10.40 1.88 -8.50
CA GLU A 130 -9.78 2.33 -7.26
C GLU A 130 -9.53 1.11 -6.36
N TRP A 131 -8.38 1.03 -5.69
CA TRP A 131 -8.17 0.03 -4.64
C TRP A 131 -7.59 0.67 -3.39
N GLY A 132 -7.73 -0.01 -2.24
CA GLY A 132 -7.21 0.50 -0.98
C GLY A 132 -7.11 -0.56 0.10
N TYR A 133 -6.32 -0.24 1.11
CA TYR A 133 -6.09 -1.12 2.25
C TYR A 133 -6.05 -0.30 3.55
N THR A 134 -6.93 -0.66 4.48
CA THR A 134 -7.01 -0.02 5.79
C THR A 134 -5.83 -0.46 6.64
N LEU A 135 -4.96 0.49 6.97
CA LEU A 135 -3.77 0.27 7.77
C LEU A 135 -4.09 0.22 9.25
N ARG A 136 -4.90 1.17 9.77
CA ARG A 136 -5.22 1.29 11.20
C ARG A 136 -6.61 1.90 11.41
N GLY A 137 -7.18 1.65 12.59
CA GLY A 137 -8.44 2.24 13.03
C GLY A 137 -9.67 1.70 12.30
N ASP A 138 -10.74 2.50 12.21
CA ASP A 138 -12.00 2.11 11.58
C ASP A 138 -12.80 3.25 10.94
N ALA A 139 -13.53 2.90 9.88
CA ALA A 139 -14.49 3.76 9.21
C ALA A 139 -15.72 2.94 8.78
N ILE A 140 -16.91 3.50 8.93
CA ILE A 140 -18.15 2.96 8.39
C ILE A 140 -18.58 3.86 7.24
N MET A 141 -18.79 3.27 6.06
CA MET A 141 -19.25 4.00 4.88
C MET A 141 -20.40 3.25 4.17
N PRO A 142 -21.37 3.98 3.59
CA PRO A 142 -22.33 3.37 2.68
C PRO A 142 -21.67 3.00 1.35
N GLU A 143 -21.96 1.79 0.89
CA GLU A 143 -21.69 1.28 -0.46
C GLU A 143 -23.06 0.90 -1.07
N PRO A 144 -23.83 1.88 -1.61
CA PRO A 144 -25.09 1.60 -2.31
C PRO A 144 -24.83 1.01 -3.70
N VAL A 145 -25.84 0.36 -4.28
CA VAL A 145 -25.82 -0.21 -5.64
C VAL A 145 -26.78 0.48 -6.60
N HIS A 146 -27.45 1.54 -6.14
CA HIS A 146 -28.32 2.40 -6.95
C HIS A 146 -28.32 3.84 -6.37
N PRO A 147 -28.40 4.91 -7.19
CA PRO A 147 -28.42 6.29 -6.73
C PRO A 147 -29.50 6.57 -5.67
N ASP A 148 -30.73 6.12 -5.94
CA ASP A 148 -31.89 6.33 -5.05
C ASP A 148 -32.01 5.28 -3.94
N GLN A 149 -30.98 4.46 -3.70
CA GLN A 149 -31.01 3.47 -2.63
C GLN A 149 -30.99 4.18 -1.26
N VAL A 150 -32.07 3.98 -0.48
CA VAL A 150 -32.23 4.66 0.81
C VAL A 150 -31.04 4.37 1.74
N ASN A 151 -30.75 3.09 1.98
CA ASN A 151 -29.58 2.66 2.74
C ASN A 151 -28.81 1.62 1.92
N GLY A 152 -27.55 1.96 1.59
CA GLY A 152 -26.59 1.02 1.00
C GLY A 152 -26.14 -0.06 1.98
N MET A 153 -25.28 -0.97 1.52
CA MET A 153 -24.54 -1.84 2.45
C MET A 153 -23.62 -0.96 3.30
N TYR A 154 -23.62 -1.15 4.63
CA TYR A 154 -22.63 -0.51 5.49
C TYR A 154 -21.38 -1.36 5.56
N TYR A 155 -20.34 -0.97 4.82
CA TYR A 155 -19.04 -1.58 4.99
C TYR A 155 -18.32 -0.94 6.16
N ARG A 156 -17.96 -1.75 7.17
CA ARG A 156 -17.05 -1.34 8.24
C ARG A 156 -15.62 -1.64 7.79
N LYS A 157 -14.99 -0.64 7.21
CA LYS A 157 -13.54 -0.59 7.01
C LYS A 157 -12.89 -0.59 8.40
N LYS A 158 -11.93 -1.47 8.61
CA LYS A 158 -11.11 -1.58 9.83
C LYS A 158 -9.74 -2.11 9.42
N GLU A 159 -8.74 -2.04 10.28
CA GLU A 159 -7.42 -2.65 10.05
C GLU A 159 -7.52 -4.04 9.38
N GLY A 160 -6.82 -4.21 8.25
CA GLY A 160 -6.92 -5.39 7.39
C GLY A 160 -8.02 -5.36 6.33
N GLY A 161 -8.85 -4.32 6.29
CA GLY A 161 -9.90 -4.15 5.29
C GLY A 161 -9.33 -3.77 3.92
N TRP A 162 -9.43 -4.70 2.96
CA TRP A 162 -9.16 -4.47 1.54
C TRP A 162 -10.42 -3.96 0.83
N LEU A 163 -10.20 -3.14 -0.21
CA LEU A 163 -11.21 -2.75 -1.18
C LEU A 163 -10.60 -2.74 -2.59
N SER A 164 -11.35 -3.28 -3.56
CA SER A 164 -11.08 -3.20 -4.99
C SER A 164 -12.39 -2.79 -5.67
N ARG A 165 -12.42 -1.58 -6.22
CA ARG A 165 -13.61 -0.92 -6.79
C ARG A 165 -13.46 -0.80 -8.30
N PRO A 166 -14.22 -1.59 -9.08
CA PRO A 166 -14.33 -1.33 -10.51
C PRO A 166 -14.95 0.05 -10.80
N PRO A 167 -14.75 0.58 -12.02
CA PRO A 167 -15.49 1.75 -12.50
C PRO A 167 -16.98 1.64 -12.25
N TYR A 168 -17.64 2.76 -11.96
CA TYR A 168 -19.08 2.84 -11.65
C TYR A 168 -19.51 2.20 -10.31
N SER A 169 -18.58 1.97 -9.38
CA SER A 169 -18.91 1.55 -7.99
C SER A 169 -19.32 2.74 -7.12
N LEU A 170 -20.60 2.83 -6.75
CA LEU A 170 -21.12 3.90 -5.89
C LEU A 170 -20.68 3.77 -4.44
N HIS A 171 -20.32 4.89 -3.81
CA HIS A 171 -19.99 4.96 -2.40
C HIS A 171 -20.06 6.38 -1.80
N GLY A 172 -19.71 6.50 -0.52
CA GLY A 172 -19.42 7.77 0.14
C GLY A 172 -20.57 8.34 0.97
N GLY A 173 -21.82 8.20 0.49
CA GLY A 173 -23.03 8.66 1.16
C GLY A 173 -24.25 7.78 0.85
N SER A 174 -25.39 8.06 1.47
CA SER A 174 -26.70 7.48 1.12
C SER A 174 -27.86 8.39 1.57
N LEU A 175 -29.10 8.04 1.24
CA LEU A 175 -30.27 8.88 1.60
C LEU A 175 -30.64 8.79 3.08
N GLY A 176 -30.63 7.60 3.68
CA GLY A 176 -31.04 7.38 5.06
C GLY A 176 -29.94 7.64 6.10
N ILE A 177 -28.67 7.49 5.71
CA ILE A 177 -27.50 7.91 6.50
C ILE A 177 -26.53 8.68 5.61
N GLY A 178 -25.98 9.78 6.11
CA GLY A 178 -24.99 10.59 5.39
C GLY A 178 -23.64 9.89 5.15
N GLY A 179 -22.55 10.66 5.30
CA GLY A 179 -21.22 10.22 4.88
C GLY A 179 -20.50 9.19 5.75
N LEU A 180 -19.21 9.01 5.43
CA LEU A 180 -18.18 8.34 6.23
C LEU A 180 -18.27 8.71 7.73
N ARG A 181 -18.10 7.72 8.62
CA ARG A 181 -18.06 7.87 10.08
C ARG A 181 -16.93 7.03 10.67
N ASN A 182 -16.12 7.59 11.56
CA ASN A 182 -14.94 6.92 12.13
C ASN A 182 -15.00 6.95 13.66
N GLN A 183 -14.77 5.83 14.34
CA GLN A 183 -14.70 5.80 15.82
C GLN A 183 -13.28 6.05 16.30
N LEU A 184 -12.30 5.54 15.55
CA LEU A 184 -10.86 5.72 15.76
C LEU A 184 -10.24 6.55 14.63
N PRO A 185 -9.01 7.07 14.79
CA PRO A 185 -8.26 7.63 13.66
C PRO A 185 -8.07 6.53 12.62
N TYR A 186 -8.52 6.79 11.39
CA TYR A 186 -8.59 5.81 10.31
C TYR A 186 -7.50 6.12 9.27
N ASP A 187 -6.51 5.22 9.20
CA ASP A 187 -5.39 5.29 8.25
C ASP A 187 -5.65 4.37 7.06
N LEU A 188 -5.57 4.91 5.85
CA LEU A 188 -5.86 4.22 4.59
C LEU A 188 -4.78 4.54 3.57
N ILE A 189 -4.25 3.53 2.89
CA ILE A 189 -3.64 3.72 1.56
C ILE A 189 -4.68 3.45 0.48
N ILE A 190 -4.76 4.35 -0.49
CA ILE A 190 -5.70 4.26 -1.61
C ILE A 190 -4.97 4.58 -2.92
N PHE A 191 -5.31 3.85 -3.97
CA PHE A 191 -4.82 4.05 -5.33
C PHE A 191 -5.97 4.34 -6.26
N GLU A 192 -5.91 5.46 -6.97
CA GLU A 192 -6.86 5.85 -8.00
C GLU A 192 -6.17 5.75 -9.35
N GLU A 193 -6.66 4.89 -10.25
CA GLU A 193 -6.02 4.65 -11.55
C GLU A 193 -6.17 5.81 -12.55
N GLY A 194 -7.19 6.65 -12.34
CA GLY A 194 -7.46 7.84 -13.14
C GLY A 194 -6.83 9.10 -12.55
N ASP A 195 -7.39 10.24 -12.94
CA ASP A 195 -7.04 11.61 -12.51
C ASP A 195 -7.66 12.01 -11.15
N GLY A 196 -8.33 11.07 -10.47
CA GLY A 196 -8.99 11.34 -9.20
C GLY A 196 -10.26 12.18 -9.30
N HIS A 197 -10.86 12.33 -10.50
CA HIS A 197 -12.17 12.94 -10.64
C HIS A 197 -13.25 12.15 -9.90
N VAL A 198 -14.37 12.82 -9.60
CA VAL A 198 -15.50 12.21 -8.91
C VAL A 198 -16.81 12.64 -9.55
N ILE A 199 -17.72 11.70 -9.79
CA ILE A 199 -19.07 12.00 -10.29
C ILE A 199 -20.08 11.72 -9.19
N ASN A 200 -20.64 12.80 -8.63
CA ASN A 200 -21.72 12.71 -7.65
C ASN A 200 -23.03 12.44 -8.39
N VAL A 201 -23.86 11.55 -7.86
CA VAL A 201 -25.20 11.29 -8.41
C VAL A 201 -26.18 12.42 -8.07
N GLY A 202 -27.18 12.62 -8.93
CA GLY A 202 -28.37 13.42 -8.63
C GLY A 202 -29.39 12.63 -7.81
N ARG A 203 -30.59 13.17 -7.66
CA ARG A 203 -31.75 12.50 -7.04
C ARG A 203 -32.96 12.64 -7.94
N ASP A 204 -33.90 11.71 -7.85
CA ASP A 204 -35.21 11.84 -8.50
C ASP A 204 -35.12 12.07 -10.03
N GLY A 205 -34.01 11.64 -10.65
CA GLY A 205 -33.72 11.83 -12.09
C GLY A 205 -32.98 13.13 -12.46
N GLU A 206 -32.70 14.02 -11.50
CA GLU A 206 -31.90 15.23 -11.72
C GLU A 206 -30.45 14.92 -12.15
N PRO A 207 -29.76 15.79 -12.91
CA PRO A 207 -28.37 15.56 -13.30
C PRO A 207 -27.41 15.39 -12.11
N GLY A 208 -26.35 14.60 -12.33
CA GLY A 208 -25.22 14.53 -11.39
C GLY A 208 -24.31 15.76 -11.44
N THR A 209 -23.25 15.76 -10.63
CA THR A 209 -22.17 16.77 -10.71
C THR A 209 -20.80 16.14 -10.82
N TYR A 210 -20.05 16.52 -11.86
CA TYR A 210 -18.64 16.20 -12.00
C TYR A 210 -17.78 17.12 -11.12
N ARG A 211 -16.78 16.53 -10.46
CA ARG A 211 -15.78 17.21 -9.65
C ARG A 211 -14.38 16.75 -10.06
N GLY A 212 -13.77 17.48 -11.00
CA GLY A 212 -12.34 17.36 -11.32
C GLY A 212 -11.47 17.90 -10.18
N ARG A 213 -10.24 17.40 -10.06
CA ARG A 213 -9.30 17.84 -9.01
C ARG A 213 -8.73 19.24 -9.22
N ASP A 214 -8.70 19.69 -10.45
CA ASP A 214 -8.36 21.03 -10.91
C ASP A 214 -9.53 22.01 -10.73
N GLY A 215 -10.76 21.49 -10.74
CA GLY A 215 -12.01 22.26 -10.82
C GLY A 215 -12.48 22.48 -12.26
N GLY A 216 -11.88 21.80 -13.23
CA GLY A 216 -12.27 21.84 -14.64
C GLY A 216 -13.53 21.01 -14.93
N PRO A 217 -14.08 21.16 -16.16
CA PRO A 217 -15.17 20.31 -16.66
C PRO A 217 -14.70 18.87 -16.93
N PRO A 218 -15.62 17.92 -17.18
CA PRO A 218 -15.25 16.59 -17.65
C PRO A 218 -14.39 16.65 -18.93
N PRO A 219 -13.28 15.90 -19.02
CA PRO A 219 -12.53 15.77 -20.26
C PRO A 219 -13.34 14.98 -21.32
N PRO A 220 -13.02 15.12 -22.62
CA PRO A 220 -13.73 14.40 -23.69
C PRO A 220 -13.73 12.88 -23.47
N GLY A 221 -14.91 12.27 -23.57
CA GLY A 221 -15.10 10.83 -23.38
C GLY A 221 -15.51 10.42 -21.96
N VAL A 222 -15.40 11.30 -20.96
CA VAL A 222 -16.00 11.08 -19.63
C VAL A 222 -17.52 11.22 -19.73
N VAL A 223 -18.26 10.28 -19.14
CA VAL A 223 -19.73 10.21 -19.26
C VAL A 223 -20.38 11.41 -18.55
N GLY A 224 -19.80 11.78 -17.39
CA GLY A 224 -20.07 13.01 -16.63
C GLY A 224 -21.47 13.15 -16.04
N ASP A 225 -22.36 12.19 -16.34
CA ASP A 225 -23.77 12.16 -15.96
C ASP A 225 -24.16 10.71 -15.66
N TYR A 226 -24.44 10.43 -14.39
CA TYR A 226 -24.75 9.09 -13.89
C TYR A 226 -25.98 8.45 -14.56
N ARG A 227 -26.87 9.25 -15.16
CA ARG A 227 -28.11 8.77 -15.80
C ARG A 227 -27.87 8.01 -17.10
N LYS A 228 -26.62 8.00 -17.58
CA LYS A 228 -26.15 7.20 -18.72
C LYS A 228 -25.46 5.90 -18.29
N VAL A 229 -25.35 5.64 -16.98
CA VAL A 229 -24.78 4.39 -16.44
C VAL A 229 -25.88 3.33 -16.43
N GLU A 230 -25.73 2.30 -17.26
CA GLU A 230 -26.73 1.22 -17.37
C GLU A 230 -26.76 0.30 -16.14
N GLU A 231 -25.59 0.02 -15.56
CA GLU A 231 -25.45 -0.78 -14.33
C GLU A 231 -24.33 -0.20 -13.44
N PHE A 232 -24.63 0.00 -12.15
CA PHE A 232 -23.62 0.35 -11.15
C PHE A 232 -22.93 -0.93 -10.66
N THR A 233 -21.61 -0.95 -10.78
CA THR A 233 -20.81 -2.11 -10.39
C THR A 233 -20.73 -2.23 -8.86
N ARG A 234 -20.35 -3.42 -8.38
CA ARG A 234 -20.18 -3.69 -6.95
C ARG A 234 -18.70 -3.80 -6.61
N PRO A 235 -18.26 -3.23 -5.48
CA PRO A 235 -16.88 -3.36 -5.03
C PRO A 235 -16.61 -4.77 -4.49
N TRP A 236 -15.40 -5.27 -4.72
CA TRP A 236 -14.87 -6.41 -3.98
C TRP A 236 -14.28 -5.90 -2.66
N LEU A 237 -14.87 -6.34 -1.54
CA LEU A 237 -14.56 -5.88 -0.20
C LEU A 237 -14.25 -7.10 0.67
N LEU A 238 -13.15 -7.04 1.41
CA LEU A 238 -12.63 -8.20 2.13
C LEU A 238 -11.99 -7.78 3.46
N ASP A 239 -12.38 -8.41 4.57
CA ASP A 239 -11.68 -8.31 5.85
C ASP A 239 -10.54 -9.34 5.87
N SER A 240 -9.30 -8.93 5.58
CA SER A 240 -8.17 -9.87 5.53
C SER A 240 -7.79 -10.47 6.89
N THR A 241 -8.39 -9.99 7.99
CA THR A 241 -8.23 -10.59 9.33
C THR A 241 -9.18 -11.75 9.59
N ARG A 242 -10.29 -11.83 8.84
CA ARG A 242 -11.42 -12.76 9.08
C ARG A 242 -11.78 -13.63 7.88
N ASP A 243 -11.77 -13.06 6.67
CA ASP A 243 -12.40 -13.65 5.47
C ASP A 243 -11.46 -14.52 4.64
N VAL A 244 -10.14 -14.39 4.83
CA VAL A 244 -9.10 -15.19 4.17
C VAL A 244 -8.04 -15.61 5.19
N ASP A 245 -7.48 -16.80 5.02
CA ASP A 245 -6.39 -17.31 5.85
C ASP A 245 -5.05 -17.35 5.09
N TRP A 246 -3.94 -17.47 5.83
CA TRP A 246 -2.60 -17.59 5.26
C TRP A 246 -2.42 -18.98 4.63
N GLU A 247 -2.09 -19.03 3.33
CA GLU A 247 -1.59 -20.25 2.69
C GLU A 247 -0.09 -20.14 2.38
N GLU A 248 0.57 -21.29 2.19
CA GLU A 248 1.96 -21.32 1.70
C GLU A 248 2.04 -20.74 0.28
N ASP A 249 3.04 -19.90 0.05
CA ASP A 249 3.28 -19.32 -1.26
C ASP A 249 3.88 -20.35 -2.22
N ARG A 250 3.04 -20.81 -3.15
CA ARG A 250 3.39 -21.79 -4.20
C ARG A 250 4.45 -21.27 -5.18
N GLU A 251 4.66 -19.96 -5.27
CA GLU A 251 5.75 -19.35 -6.04
C GLU A 251 7.04 -19.37 -5.19
N VAL A 252 7.00 -18.94 -3.91
CA VAL A 252 8.18 -18.70 -3.07
C VAL A 252 8.18 -19.53 -1.77
N PRO A 253 8.92 -20.66 -1.70
CA PRO A 253 8.95 -21.53 -0.52
C PRO A 253 9.27 -20.82 0.82
N GLY A 254 8.52 -21.19 1.87
CA GLY A 254 8.66 -20.64 3.23
C GLY A 254 8.06 -19.24 3.43
N ARG A 255 7.49 -18.66 2.38
CA ARG A 255 6.67 -17.44 2.43
C ARG A 255 5.19 -17.83 2.53
N PHE A 256 4.37 -16.96 3.12
CA PHE A 256 2.93 -17.14 3.21
C PHE A 256 2.21 -15.98 2.52
N VAL A 257 1.01 -16.24 2.00
CA VAL A 257 0.19 -15.25 1.30
C VAL A 257 -1.28 -15.28 1.74
N LYS A 258 -1.93 -14.11 1.65
CA LYS A 258 -3.38 -13.97 1.59
C LYS A 258 -3.73 -13.28 0.28
N TRP A 259 -4.48 -13.95 -0.58
CA TRP A 259 -4.95 -13.38 -1.84
C TRP A 259 -6.07 -12.37 -1.55
N LEU A 260 -5.87 -11.12 -1.94
CA LEU A 260 -6.87 -10.06 -1.80
C LEU A 260 -7.61 -9.84 -3.14
N ASP A 261 -6.88 -9.97 -4.25
CA ASP A 261 -7.38 -10.02 -5.62
C ASP A 261 -6.35 -10.83 -6.46
N ASP A 262 -6.74 -11.90 -7.15
CA ASP A 262 -5.83 -12.69 -8.01
C ASP A 262 -6.30 -12.70 -9.47
N SER A 263 -6.78 -11.56 -9.96
CA SER A 263 -7.20 -11.31 -11.36
C SER A 263 -6.04 -11.34 -12.38
N ARG A 264 -5.06 -12.25 -12.23
CA ARG A 264 -3.79 -12.30 -12.98
C ARG A 264 -3.97 -12.27 -14.49
N LYS A 265 -5.02 -12.91 -15.02
CA LYS A 265 -5.34 -12.94 -16.46
C LYS A 265 -5.80 -11.57 -16.99
N ALA A 266 -6.45 -10.77 -16.13
CA ALA A 266 -6.82 -9.38 -16.37
C ALA A 266 -5.72 -8.39 -15.93
N GLY A 267 -4.51 -8.87 -15.65
CA GLY A 267 -3.33 -8.05 -15.45
C GLY A 267 -3.18 -7.39 -14.08
N PHE A 268 -4.06 -7.70 -13.12
CA PHE A 268 -4.00 -7.18 -11.75
C PHE A 268 -3.86 -8.32 -10.72
N ARG A 269 -3.18 -8.03 -9.62
CA ARG A 269 -3.08 -8.92 -8.46
C ARG A 269 -2.72 -8.14 -7.20
N SER A 270 -3.43 -8.35 -6.11
CA SER A 270 -3.06 -7.87 -4.77
C SER A 270 -3.04 -9.01 -3.75
N ARG A 271 -2.05 -8.99 -2.88
CA ARG A 271 -1.89 -9.97 -1.80
C ARG A 271 -1.26 -9.34 -0.57
N LEU A 272 -1.61 -9.84 0.62
CA LEU A 272 -0.68 -9.74 1.75
C LEU A 272 0.35 -10.85 1.64
N VAL A 273 1.58 -10.54 2.02
CA VAL A 273 2.70 -11.47 2.01
C VAL A 273 3.36 -11.44 3.39
N LYS A 274 3.72 -12.61 3.92
CA LYS A 274 4.32 -12.78 5.24
C LYS A 274 5.54 -13.68 5.17
N ILE A 275 6.59 -13.31 5.90
CA ILE A 275 7.79 -14.14 6.15
C ILE A 275 8.09 -14.20 7.66
N PRO A 276 8.54 -15.35 8.19
CA PRO A 276 8.90 -15.48 9.60
C PRO A 276 10.28 -14.85 9.93
N PRO A 277 10.59 -14.64 11.23
CA PRO A 277 11.95 -14.41 11.71
C PRO A 277 12.99 -15.36 11.10
N GLY A 278 14.16 -14.84 10.74
CA GLY A 278 15.28 -15.63 10.21
C GLY A 278 15.05 -16.22 8.81
N TRP A 279 13.91 -15.93 8.15
CA TRP A 279 13.64 -16.43 6.80
C TRP A 279 14.72 -15.99 5.82
N LYS A 280 15.20 -16.93 5.02
CA LYS A 280 16.15 -16.73 3.93
C LYS A 280 15.43 -17.03 2.63
N ALA A 281 15.68 -16.23 1.61
CA ALA A 281 15.13 -16.55 0.31
C ALA A 281 15.71 -17.89 -0.22
N PRO A 282 14.86 -18.78 -0.77
CA PRO A 282 15.33 -20.02 -1.35
C PRO A 282 16.20 -19.77 -2.59
N SER A 283 16.96 -20.79 -3.02
CA SER A 283 17.84 -20.67 -4.20
C SER A 283 17.10 -20.17 -5.44
N GLY A 284 17.73 -19.28 -6.20
CA GLY A 284 17.13 -18.57 -7.34
C GLY A 284 16.13 -17.45 -6.99
N TRP A 285 15.79 -17.24 -5.71
CA TRP A 285 14.86 -16.16 -5.30
C TRP A 285 15.53 -14.93 -4.70
N ASN A 286 16.86 -14.97 -4.46
CA ASN A 286 17.62 -13.86 -3.90
C ASN A 286 17.53 -12.57 -4.75
N ARG A 287 17.37 -12.71 -6.07
CA ARG A 287 17.32 -11.62 -7.06
C ARG A 287 16.28 -11.97 -8.13
N THR A 288 15.25 -11.14 -8.27
CA THR A 288 14.13 -11.38 -9.20
C THR A 288 13.65 -10.09 -9.84
N TYR A 289 13.06 -10.17 -11.04
CA TYR A 289 12.50 -9.00 -11.72
C TYR A 289 11.33 -9.39 -12.64
N TYR A 290 10.55 -8.37 -13.01
CA TYR A 290 9.57 -8.44 -14.09
C TYR A 290 10.08 -7.60 -15.27
N GLU A 291 9.82 -8.04 -16.50
CA GLU A 291 10.20 -7.31 -17.72
C GLU A 291 9.30 -6.08 -17.92
N HIS A 292 8.04 -6.20 -17.53
CA HIS A 292 6.97 -5.27 -17.86
C HIS A 292 6.09 -4.88 -16.67
N ALA A 293 6.02 -5.73 -15.64
CA ALA A 293 5.13 -5.48 -14.52
C ALA A 293 5.64 -4.38 -13.57
N ASN A 294 4.70 -3.57 -13.09
CA ASN A 294 4.89 -2.64 -11.98
C ASN A 294 4.52 -3.35 -10.68
N VAL A 295 5.36 -3.26 -9.65
CA VAL A 295 5.03 -3.78 -8.31
C VAL A 295 5.13 -2.70 -7.25
N MET A 296 4.03 -2.49 -6.55
CA MET A 296 3.91 -1.61 -5.39
C MET A 296 3.86 -2.46 -4.13
N ARG A 297 4.58 -2.06 -3.08
CA ARG A 297 4.55 -2.71 -1.77
C ARG A 297 4.39 -1.70 -0.65
N TYR A 298 3.67 -2.08 0.39
CA TYR A 298 3.55 -1.30 1.62
C TYR A 298 3.81 -2.19 2.81
N MET A 299 4.79 -1.83 3.65
CA MET A 299 5.13 -2.56 4.86
C MET A 299 4.05 -2.35 5.92
N VAL A 300 3.27 -3.41 6.20
CA VAL A 300 2.15 -3.38 7.14
C VAL A 300 2.61 -3.72 8.56
N TRP A 301 3.64 -4.57 8.71
CA TRP A 301 4.20 -4.92 10.01
C TRP A 301 5.65 -5.40 9.91
N GLY A 302 6.43 -5.14 10.97
CA GLY A 302 7.78 -5.66 11.15
C GLY A 302 8.82 -4.90 10.33
N GLU A 303 9.90 -5.58 9.96
CA GLU A 303 10.97 -4.99 9.14
C GLU A 303 11.63 -6.03 8.23
N MET A 304 12.26 -5.58 7.16
CA MET A 304 13.09 -6.44 6.30
C MET A 304 14.24 -5.69 5.62
N ASN A 305 15.28 -6.42 5.26
CA ASN A 305 16.34 -5.96 4.36
C ASN A 305 15.86 -6.09 2.90
N VAL A 306 15.71 -4.97 2.20
CA VAL A 306 15.46 -4.93 0.75
C VAL A 306 16.76 -4.61 0.04
N TRP A 307 17.21 -5.51 -0.83
CA TRP A 307 18.43 -5.30 -1.61
C TRP A 307 18.11 -4.57 -2.90
N ARG A 308 18.80 -3.44 -3.11
CA ARG A 308 18.77 -2.64 -4.34
C ARG A 308 20.00 -2.99 -5.18
N PHE A 309 19.79 -3.14 -6.48
CA PHE A 309 20.85 -3.34 -7.47
C PHE A 309 20.70 -2.29 -8.58
N LYS A 310 21.82 -1.92 -9.20
CA LYS A 310 21.87 -1.09 -10.41
C LYS A 310 21.58 -1.91 -11.67
N ASP A 311 22.13 -3.12 -11.74
CA ASP A 311 22.04 -4.04 -12.87
C ASP A 311 22.39 -5.49 -12.41
N PRO A 312 22.29 -6.53 -13.27
CA PRO A 312 22.56 -7.92 -12.88
C PRO A 312 23.99 -8.23 -12.41
N LYS A 313 24.98 -7.39 -12.73
CA LYS A 313 26.37 -7.56 -12.28
C LYS A 313 26.69 -6.81 -10.99
N ASP A 314 25.80 -5.91 -10.55
CA ASP A 314 25.94 -5.22 -9.27
C ASP A 314 25.84 -6.22 -8.10
N ALA A 315 26.73 -6.10 -7.13
CA ALA A 315 26.66 -6.84 -5.87
C ALA A 315 25.46 -6.39 -5.01
N GLY A 316 24.99 -5.16 -5.24
CA GLY A 316 23.84 -4.55 -4.58
C GLY A 316 24.14 -4.07 -3.16
N SER A 317 23.18 -3.35 -2.59
CA SER A 317 23.24 -2.89 -1.20
C SER A 317 21.89 -3.07 -0.49
N PRO A 318 21.88 -3.54 0.76
CA PRO A 318 20.66 -3.63 1.55
C PRO A 318 20.22 -2.26 2.06
N TYR A 319 18.92 -2.06 2.17
CA TYR A 319 18.31 -1.06 3.03
C TYR A 319 17.34 -1.75 4.00
N LEU A 320 17.34 -1.31 5.25
CA LEU A 320 16.37 -1.76 6.25
C LEU A 320 15.08 -0.94 6.11
N VAL A 321 13.97 -1.59 5.75
CA VAL A 321 12.64 -0.98 5.71
C VAL A 321 11.77 -1.56 6.81
N GLY A 322 11.06 -0.69 7.52
CA GLY A 322 10.10 -1.07 8.57
C GLY A 322 8.66 -0.81 8.15
N GLU A 323 7.73 -1.01 9.08
CA GLU A 323 6.33 -0.56 9.00
C GLU A 323 6.20 0.88 8.48
N ASP A 324 5.14 1.14 7.71
CA ASP A 324 4.86 2.39 6.99
C ASP A 324 5.93 2.84 5.95
N TYR A 325 6.76 1.92 5.46
CA TYR A 325 7.48 2.13 4.19
C TYR A 325 6.63 1.72 2.99
N PHE A 326 6.50 2.63 2.03
CA PHE A 326 6.11 2.31 0.66
C PHE A 326 7.35 2.02 -0.19
N ILE A 327 7.25 1.01 -1.06
CA ILE A 327 8.33 0.55 -1.93
C ILE A 327 7.78 0.36 -3.34
N TYR A 328 8.45 0.93 -4.34
CA TYR A 328 8.09 0.78 -5.73
C TYR A 328 9.20 0.05 -6.50
N GLN A 329 8.81 -1.01 -7.21
CA GLN A 329 9.63 -1.74 -8.16
C GLN A 329 9.10 -1.47 -9.59
N PRO A 330 9.76 -0.59 -10.36
CA PRO A 330 9.43 -0.41 -11.77
C PRO A 330 9.77 -1.66 -12.61
N PRO A 331 9.26 -1.75 -13.84
CA PRO A 331 9.66 -2.79 -14.80
C PRO A 331 11.18 -2.80 -15.01
N ARG A 332 11.75 -3.97 -15.28
CA ARG A 332 13.21 -4.20 -15.37
C ARG A 332 13.99 -3.68 -14.15
N THR A 333 13.42 -3.83 -12.96
CA THR A 333 14.10 -3.56 -11.68
C THR A 333 14.28 -4.84 -10.89
N ILE A 334 15.50 -5.08 -10.43
CA ILE A 334 15.84 -6.24 -9.59
C ILE A 334 15.35 -5.97 -8.17
N TRP A 335 14.34 -6.73 -7.76
CA TRP A 335 14.00 -6.95 -6.35
C TRP A 335 14.95 -7.99 -5.77
N GLY A 336 15.47 -7.77 -4.56
CA GLY A 336 16.21 -8.81 -3.88
C GLY A 336 16.00 -8.88 -2.39
N TYR A 337 16.08 -10.11 -1.92
CA TYR A 337 16.13 -10.51 -0.51
C TYR A 337 17.57 -10.61 0.00
N GLY A 338 18.54 -10.74 -0.90
CA GLY A 338 19.96 -10.91 -0.57
C GLY A 338 20.31 -12.30 -0.06
N PRO A 339 21.59 -12.55 0.31
CA PRO A 339 22.09 -13.89 0.64
C PRO A 339 21.84 -14.32 2.10
N GLY A 340 21.30 -13.43 2.94
CA GLY A 340 21.20 -13.61 4.39
C GLY A 340 19.79 -13.89 4.89
N ALA A 341 19.60 -13.77 6.21
CA ALA A 341 18.28 -13.60 6.79
C ALA A 341 17.69 -12.26 6.33
N VAL A 342 16.45 -12.29 5.88
CA VAL A 342 15.75 -11.11 5.35
C VAL A 342 15.23 -10.23 6.48
N THR A 343 14.96 -10.80 7.64
CA THR A 343 14.37 -10.13 8.80
C THR A 343 14.67 -10.92 10.08
N GLU A 344 14.82 -10.22 11.20
CA GLU A 344 14.99 -10.82 12.53
C GLU A 344 13.66 -10.93 13.30
N ARG A 345 12.65 -10.11 12.98
CA ARG A 345 11.32 -10.14 13.64
C ARG A 345 10.21 -10.74 12.78
N GLY A 346 10.46 -11.00 11.51
CA GLY A 346 9.42 -11.29 10.52
C GLY A 346 8.90 -10.00 9.86
N ALA A 347 8.18 -10.16 8.76
CA ALA A 347 7.59 -9.03 8.04
C ALA A 347 6.25 -9.40 7.44
N ILE A 348 5.34 -8.41 7.35
CA ILE A 348 4.10 -8.48 6.58
C ILE A 348 4.03 -7.24 5.67
N TRP A 349 3.74 -7.44 4.38
CA TRP A 349 3.52 -6.34 3.45
C TRP A 349 2.33 -6.61 2.52
N LEU A 350 1.64 -5.55 2.13
CA LEU A 350 0.77 -5.54 0.96
C LEU A 350 1.66 -5.52 -0.30
N GLU A 351 1.36 -6.36 -1.28
CA GLU A 351 1.99 -6.36 -2.61
C GLU A 351 0.89 -6.26 -3.68
N VAL A 352 0.96 -5.21 -4.52
CA VAL A 352 0.08 -4.99 -5.67
C VAL A 352 0.91 -5.04 -6.95
N THR A 353 0.50 -5.88 -7.90
CA THR A 353 1.17 -6.09 -9.18
C THR A 353 0.25 -5.70 -10.34
N TYR A 354 0.75 -4.84 -11.23
CA TYR A 354 0.14 -4.53 -12.52
C TYR A 354 0.98 -5.13 -13.65
N ALA A 355 0.37 -5.88 -14.58
CA ALA A 355 1.07 -6.56 -15.66
C ALA A 355 1.82 -5.59 -16.60
N ARG A 356 1.19 -4.46 -16.92
CA ARG A 356 1.72 -3.36 -17.76
C ARG A 356 1.09 -2.05 -17.32
N GLY A 357 1.87 -0.97 -17.25
CA GLY A 357 1.36 0.32 -16.78
C GLY A 357 0.84 0.26 -15.33
N LEU A 358 -0.24 0.98 -15.04
CA LEU A 358 -0.85 1.13 -13.72
C LEU A 358 -2.39 1.07 -13.77
N LYS A 359 -2.95 0.33 -14.72
CA LYS A 359 -4.40 0.21 -14.92
C LYS A 359 -4.81 -1.25 -14.96
N HIS A 360 -6.01 -1.57 -14.45
CA HIS A 360 -6.60 -2.90 -14.65
C HIS A 360 -6.68 -3.22 -16.16
N GLY A 361 -6.36 -4.46 -16.53
CA GLY A 361 -6.16 -4.87 -17.92
C GLY A 361 -4.68 -5.00 -18.32
N GLY A 362 -4.38 -4.81 -19.61
CA GLY A 362 -3.01 -4.92 -20.14
C GLY A 362 -2.53 -6.36 -20.43
N GLY A 363 -3.39 -7.36 -20.25
CA GLY A 363 -3.09 -8.78 -20.47
C GLY A 363 -2.54 -9.49 -19.21
N PRO A 364 -2.17 -10.77 -19.30
CA PRO A 364 -1.77 -11.54 -18.13
C PRO A 364 -0.48 -11.03 -17.47
N ILE A 365 -0.42 -11.06 -16.14
CA ILE A 365 0.83 -10.86 -15.39
C ILE A 365 1.82 -11.96 -15.80
N GLU A 366 3.00 -11.55 -16.28
CA GLU A 366 4.06 -12.46 -16.72
C GLU A 366 4.66 -13.26 -15.56
N ALA A 367 5.38 -14.34 -15.89
CA ALA A 367 6.18 -15.06 -14.91
C ALA A 367 7.36 -14.19 -14.43
N VAL A 368 7.60 -14.17 -13.13
CA VAL A 368 8.76 -13.48 -12.55
C VAL A 368 10.05 -14.15 -13.03
N LYS A 369 11.01 -13.33 -13.46
CA LYS A 369 12.34 -13.78 -13.90
C LYS A 369 13.29 -13.82 -12.71
N ARG A 370 14.14 -14.84 -12.67
CA ARG A 370 15.17 -15.05 -11.64
C ARG A 370 16.54 -14.67 -12.19
N LEU A 371 17.42 -14.19 -11.32
CA LEU A 371 18.83 -13.95 -11.61
C LEU A 371 19.64 -14.75 -10.58
N ASP A 372 20.49 -15.64 -11.07
CA ASP A 372 21.41 -16.42 -10.24
C ASP A 372 22.64 -15.59 -9.81
#